data_AF-A0A948EZI9-F1
#
_entry.id   AF-A0A948EZI9-F1
#
_cell.length_a   1.000
_cell.length_b   1.000
_cell.length_c   1.000
_cell.angle_alpha   90.00
_cell.angle_beta   90.00
_cell.angle_gamma   90.00
#
_symmetry.space_group_name_H-M   'P 1'
#
loop_
_entity.id
_entity.type
_entity.pdbx_description
1 polymer ?
#
loop_
_entity_poly.entity_id
_entity_poly.type
_entity_poly.pdbx_seq_one_letter_code
_entity_poly.pdbx_strand_id
1 'polypeptide(L)'
;MNKQEIIKKYKGKVLGEACYKIQNDKIYVDYLVKTDWLLHFLYDMDCGENVLTEDGLNFLKEYYGLNAIADMIIKDIEDGVDFKFQKKEDITDWLERLGY
;
A
#
# COMPACT_ATOMS: atom_id res chain seq x y z
N MET A 1 -16.69 -9.60 -5.27
CA MET A 1 -16.68 -9.42 -3.80
C MET A 1 -16.79 -7.93 -3.52
N ASN A 2 -17.66 -7.51 -2.61
CA ASN A 2 -17.79 -6.09 -2.27
C ASN A 2 -16.70 -5.66 -1.26
N LYS A 3 -16.49 -4.35 -1.09
CA LYS A 3 -15.46 -3.80 -0.18
C LYS A 3 -15.61 -4.27 1.27
N GLN A 4 -16.83 -4.46 1.78
CA GLN A 4 -17.03 -4.94 3.16
C GLN A 4 -16.67 -6.41 3.33
N GLU A 5 -16.92 -7.24 2.31
CA GLU A 5 -16.50 -8.64 2.29
C GLU A 5 -14.97 -8.77 2.25
N ILE A 6 -14.30 -7.93 1.45
CA ILE A 6 -12.84 -7.86 1.41
C ILE A 6 -12.30 -7.48 2.79
N ILE A 7 -12.85 -6.43 3.43
CA ILE A 7 -12.42 -6.04 4.79
C ILE A 7 -12.55 -7.21 5.78
N LYS A 8 -13.68 -7.93 5.75
CA LYS A 8 -13.90 -9.09 6.62
C LYS A 8 -12.89 -10.21 6.36
N LYS A 9 -12.59 -10.50 5.09
CA LYS A 9 -11.61 -11.52 4.68
C LYS A 9 -10.20 -11.22 5.23
N TYR A 10 -9.80 -9.95 5.26
CA TYR A 10 -8.47 -9.53 5.71
C TYR A 10 -8.40 -9.08 7.17
N LYS A 11 -9.52 -9.17 7.91
CA LYS A 11 -9.56 -8.74 9.31
C LYS A 11 -8.61 -9.58 10.17
N GLY A 12 -7.76 -8.91 10.95
CA GLY A 12 -6.79 -9.53 11.85
C GLY A 12 -5.52 -10.07 11.17
N LYS A 13 -5.44 -10.01 9.84
CA LYS A 13 -4.21 -10.32 9.10
C LYS A 13 -3.25 -9.14 9.14
N VAL A 14 -1.96 -9.43 9.29
CA VAL A 14 -0.90 -8.43 9.13
C VAL A 14 -0.75 -8.19 7.63
N LEU A 15 -0.91 -6.94 7.20
CA LEU A 15 -0.85 -6.53 5.80
C LEU A 15 0.50 -5.89 5.48
N GLY A 16 1.13 -5.23 6.44
CA GLY A 16 2.47 -4.69 6.31
C GLY A 16 3.15 -4.60 7.66
N GLU A 17 4.46 -4.40 7.64
CA GLU A 17 5.32 -4.32 8.82
C GLU A 17 6.37 -3.22 8.62
N ALA A 18 6.69 -2.49 9.68
CA ALA A 18 7.81 -1.55 9.67
C ALA A 18 9.15 -2.32 9.66
N CYS A 19 10.08 -1.89 8.81
CA CYS A 19 11.41 -2.48 8.65
C CYS A 19 12.44 -1.94 9.67
N TYR A 20 12.17 -0.81 10.31
CA TYR A 20 13.12 -0.22 11.27
C TYR A 20 12.96 -0.80 12.69
N LYS A 21 14.10 -1.15 13.29
CA LYS A 21 14.26 -1.85 14.59
C LYS A 21 13.64 -1.18 15.83
N ILE A 22 12.95 -0.05 15.69
CA ILE A 22 12.46 0.76 16.82
C ILE A 22 10.94 0.62 16.98
N GLN A 23 10.20 0.25 15.92
CA GLN A 23 8.75 0.04 15.97
C GLN A 23 8.41 -1.27 15.27
N ASN A 24 7.88 -2.23 16.02
CA ASN A 24 7.41 -3.51 15.49
C ASN A 24 5.92 -3.37 15.10
N ASP A 25 5.62 -2.29 14.38
CA ASP A 25 4.25 -1.87 14.13
C ASP A 25 3.69 -2.66 12.96
N LYS A 26 2.61 -3.36 13.26
CA LYS A 26 1.86 -4.18 12.31
C LYS A 26 0.76 -3.34 11.71
N ILE A 27 0.71 -3.34 10.38
CA ILE A 27 -0.32 -2.65 9.61
C ILE A 27 -1.46 -3.62 9.34
N TYR A 28 -2.67 -3.20 9.66
CA TYR A 28 -3.90 -3.99 9.52
C TYR A 28 -4.87 -3.31 8.55
N VAL A 29 -5.93 -4.04 8.19
CA VAL A 29 -6.97 -3.57 7.26
C VAL A 29 -7.54 -2.19 7.61
N ASP A 30 -7.75 -1.88 8.89
CA ASP A 30 -8.35 -0.62 9.34
C ASP A 30 -7.49 0.62 9.03
N TYR A 31 -6.18 0.41 8.79
CA TYR A 31 -5.26 1.44 8.31
C TYR A 31 -5.39 1.59 6.80
N LEU A 32 -5.23 0.49 6.06
CA LEU A 32 -5.13 0.53 4.60
C LEU A 32 -6.46 0.82 3.88
N VAL A 33 -7.60 0.76 4.55
CA VAL A 33 -8.88 1.22 3.97
C VAL A 33 -9.04 2.74 3.93
N LYS A 34 -8.19 3.48 4.67
CA LYS A 34 -8.17 4.94 4.67
C LYS A 34 -7.12 5.40 3.67
N THR A 35 -7.54 6.13 2.64
CA THR A 35 -6.67 6.53 1.53
C THR A 35 -5.42 7.29 2.00
N ASP A 36 -5.54 8.23 2.93
CA ASP A 36 -4.39 9.00 3.43
C ASP A 36 -3.35 8.09 4.13
N TRP A 37 -3.81 7.09 4.88
CA TRP A 37 -2.95 6.13 5.56
C TRP A 37 -2.32 5.15 4.57
N LEU A 38 -3.05 4.75 3.53
CA LEU A 38 -2.51 3.95 2.45
C LEU A 38 -1.39 4.70 1.73
N LEU A 39 -1.60 5.96 1.36
CA LEU A 39 -0.61 6.77 0.63
C LEU A 39 0.64 7.01 1.46
N HIS A 40 0.47 7.33 2.75
CA HIS A 40 1.60 7.43 3.67
C HIS A 40 2.37 6.12 3.78
N PHE A 41 1.67 4.99 3.94
CA PHE A 41 2.29 3.68 3.99
C PHE A 41 3.06 3.33 2.69
N LEU A 42 2.52 3.65 1.52
CA LEU A 42 3.18 3.43 0.23
C LEU A 42 4.42 4.32 0.05
N TYR A 43 4.38 5.55 0.55
CA TYR A 43 5.55 6.44 0.58
C TYR A 43 6.65 5.89 1.48
N ASP A 44 6.30 5.45 2.69
CA ASP A 44 7.24 4.80 3.60
C ASP A 44 7.84 3.53 3.00
N MET A 45 7.05 2.76 2.23
CA MET A 45 7.56 1.61 1.47
C MET A 45 8.57 2.02 0.40
N ASP A 46 8.30 3.09 -0.35
CA ASP A 46 9.23 3.63 -1.34
C ASP A 46 10.55 4.09 -0.70
N CYS A 47 10.47 4.64 0.53
CA CYS A 47 11.61 4.99 1.37
C CYS A 47 12.31 3.79 2.04
N GLY A 48 11.75 2.58 1.91
CA GLY A 48 12.29 1.36 2.53
C GLY A 48 12.04 1.25 4.04
N GLU A 49 11.09 2.02 4.58
CA GLU A 49 10.74 2.03 5.99
C GLU A 49 9.67 0.99 6.33
N ASN A 50 8.83 0.64 5.35
CA ASN A 50 7.78 -0.38 5.48
C ASN A 50 7.93 -1.48 4.43
N VAL A 51 7.41 -2.67 4.75
CA VAL A 51 7.23 -3.77 3.79
C VAL A 51 5.79 -4.25 3.78
N LEU A 52 5.37 -4.71 2.61
CA LEU A 52 4.05 -5.31 2.40
C LEU A 52 4.17 -6.82 2.43
N THR A 53 3.34 -7.47 3.23
CA THR A 53 3.20 -8.94 3.21
C THR A 53 2.47 -9.40 1.95
N GLU A 54 2.55 -10.69 1.60
CA GLU A 54 1.72 -11.28 0.55
C GLU A 54 0.20 -11.01 0.76
N ASP A 55 -0.27 -11.11 2.00
CA ASP A 55 -1.67 -10.82 2.34
C ASP A 55 -2.02 -9.33 2.13
N GLY A 56 -1.09 -8.42 2.41
CA GLY A 56 -1.22 -7.00 2.13
C GLY A 56 -1.34 -6.70 0.64
N LEU A 57 -0.49 -7.31 -0.18
CA LEU A 57 -0.57 -7.17 -1.64
C LEU A 57 -1.91 -7.65 -2.17
N ASN A 58 -2.35 -8.83 -1.72
CA ASN A 58 -3.62 -9.38 -2.15
C ASN A 58 -4.79 -8.50 -1.70
N PHE A 59 -4.73 -7.92 -0.50
CA PHE A 59 -5.70 -6.93 -0.05
C PHE A 59 -5.75 -5.70 -0.98
N LEU A 60 -4.60 -5.10 -1.30
CA LEU A 60 -4.52 -3.92 -2.17
C LEU A 60 -5.09 -4.20 -3.57
N LYS A 61 -4.74 -5.36 -4.15
CA LYS A 61 -5.26 -5.84 -5.44
C LYS A 61 -6.79 -5.99 -5.42
N GLU A 62 -7.35 -6.57 -4.37
CA GLU A 62 -8.78 -6.83 -4.27
C GLU A 62 -9.59 -5.57 -3.90
N TYR A 63 -9.09 -4.72 -3.01
CA TYR A 63 -9.85 -3.59 -2.44
C TYR A 63 -9.81 -2.34 -3.32
N TYR A 64 -8.64 -2.01 -3.87
CA TYR A 64 -8.44 -0.83 -4.71
C TYR A 64 -8.20 -1.20 -6.17
N GLY A 65 -7.37 -2.22 -6.39
CA GLY A 65 -6.77 -2.51 -7.70
C GLY A 65 -5.51 -1.66 -7.93
N LEU A 66 -4.46 -2.27 -8.48
CA LEU A 66 -3.14 -1.63 -8.57
C LEU A 66 -3.14 -0.37 -9.46
N ASN A 67 -3.89 -0.39 -10.57
CA ASN A 67 -4.02 0.78 -11.44
C ASN A 67 -4.63 1.99 -10.70
N ALA A 68 -5.63 1.75 -9.83
CA ALA A 68 -6.24 2.82 -9.06
C ALA A 68 -5.27 3.36 -8.00
N ILE A 69 -4.44 2.50 -7.39
CA ILE A 69 -3.38 2.93 -6.47
C ILE A 69 -2.34 3.77 -7.20
N ALA A 70 -1.91 3.35 -8.39
CA ALA A 70 -0.97 4.10 -9.22
C ALA A 70 -1.51 5.49 -9.59
N ASP A 71 -2.81 5.60 -9.90
CA ASP A 71 -3.47 6.89 -10.14
C ASP A 71 -3.47 7.79 -8.87
N MET A 72 -3.63 7.21 -7.68
CA MET A 72 -3.56 7.98 -6.43
C MET A 72 -2.15 8.50 -6.16
N ILE A 73 -1.12 7.68 -6.38
CA ILE A 73 0.28 8.09 -6.21
C ILE A 73 0.65 9.21 -7.20
N ILE A 74 0.23 9.09 -8.47
CA ILE A 74 0.46 10.15 -9.47
C ILE A 74 -0.13 11.48 -9.01
N LYS A 75 -1.34 11.45 -8.44
CA LYS A 75 -1.96 12.66 -7.91
C LYS A 75 -1.16 13.25 -6.75
N ASP A 76 -0.67 12.44 -5.81
CA ASP A 76 0.19 12.91 -4.72
C ASP A 76 1.49 13.54 -5.25
N ILE A 77 2.07 12.98 -6.31
CA ILE A 77 3.24 13.55 -7.00
C ILE A 77 2.91 14.91 -7.62
N GLU A 78 1.75 15.04 -8.28
CA GLU A 78 1.27 16.32 -8.83
C GLU A 78 1.05 17.37 -7.72
N ASP A 79 0.66 16.92 -6.52
CA ASP A 79 0.51 17.74 -5.32
C ASP A 79 1.87 18.00 -4.58
N GLY A 80 2.98 17.46 -5.09
CA GLY A 80 4.35 17.77 -4.67
C GLY A 80 5.05 16.71 -3.81
N VAL A 81 4.50 15.51 -3.70
CA VAL A 81 5.15 14.39 -2.97
C VAL A 81 6.23 13.74 -3.83
N ASP A 82 7.44 13.61 -3.29
CA ASP A 82 8.61 13.11 -4.02
C ASP A 82 8.76 11.59 -3.91
N PHE A 83 7.99 10.84 -4.70
CA PHE A 83 8.18 9.39 -4.87
C PHE A 83 9.35 9.09 -5.82
N LYS A 84 10.04 7.97 -5.63
CA LYS A 84 11.10 7.50 -6.54
C LYS A 84 10.62 7.33 -7.98
N PHE A 85 9.40 6.82 -8.17
CA PHE A 85 8.81 6.60 -9.49
C PHE A 85 7.84 7.72 -9.82
N GLN A 86 8.01 8.31 -11.01
CA GLN A 86 7.30 9.51 -11.44
C GLN A 86 6.29 9.24 -12.57
N LYS A 87 6.24 8.01 -13.10
CA LYS A 87 5.33 7.60 -14.17
C LYS A 87 4.44 6.47 -13.69
N LYS A 88 3.18 6.49 -14.15
CA LYS A 88 2.18 5.49 -13.78
C LYS A 88 2.61 4.05 -14.11
N GLU A 89 3.25 3.87 -15.26
CA GLU A 89 3.78 2.57 -15.70
C GLU A 89 4.82 2.03 -14.71
N ASP A 90 5.81 2.86 -14.36
CA ASP A 90 6.87 2.50 -13.41
C ASP A 90 6.30 2.20 -12.01
N ILE A 91 5.31 2.99 -11.56
CA ILE A 91 4.61 2.76 -10.29
C ILE A 91 3.84 1.44 -10.32
N THR A 92 3.15 1.14 -11.42
CA THR A 92 2.38 -0.11 -11.56
C THR A 92 3.31 -1.32 -11.55
N ASP A 93 4.41 -1.26 -12.33
CA ASP A 93 5.45 -2.28 -12.35
C ASP A 93 6.07 -2.51 -10.97
N TRP A 94 6.28 -1.43 -10.20
CA TRP A 94 6.74 -1.51 -8.82
C TRP A 94 5.72 -2.22 -7.94
N LEU A 95 4.45 -1.80 -7.97
CA LEU A 95 3.35 -2.39 -7.19
C LEU A 95 3.14 -3.88 -7.48
N GLU A 96 3.32 -4.32 -8.73
CA GLU A 96 3.18 -5.72 -9.12
C GLU A 96 4.27 -6.62 -8.54
N ARG A 97 5.44 -6.06 -8.22
CA ARG A 97 6.60 -6.77 -7.67
C ARG A 97 6.66 -6.69 -6.14
N LEU A 98 5.71 -6.02 -5.51
CA LEU A 98 5.60 -5.98 -4.04
C LEU A 98 5.15 -7.34 -3.49
N GLY A 99 5.34 -7.52 -2.18
CA GLY A 99 5.02 -8.75 -1.46
C GLY A 99 6.26 -9.63 -1.23
N TYR A 100 6.37 -10.19 -0.03
CA TYR A 100 7.36 -11.21 0.34
C TYR A 100 6.67 -12.40 1.00
#